data_AF-A0A7K0Z1T8-F1
#
_entry.id   AF-A0A7K0Z1T8-F1
#
_cell.length_a   1.000
_cell.length_b   1.000
_cell.length_c   1.000
_cell.angle_alpha   90.00
_cell.angle_beta   90.00
_cell.angle_gamma   90.00
#
_symmetry.space_group_name_H-M   'P 1'
#
loop_
_entity.id
_entity.type
_entity.pdbx_description
1 polymer ?
#
loop_
_entity_poly.entity_id
_entity_poly.type
_entity_poly.pdbx_seq_one_letter_code
_entity_poly.pdbx_strand_id
1 'polypeptide(L)' 'MKIAEFREYAKSNNVIPVFRKLLGDGETPLNIYKKLAKNLPGTFLLESAEHGGVWSRYSFIGAHSQTT' A
#
# COMPACT_ATOMS: atom_id res chain seq x y z
N MET A 1 13.90 -3.83 -4.00
CA MET A 1 15.07 -2.93 -3.89
C MET A 1 16.18 -3.63 -3.13
N LYS A 2 17.43 -3.53 -3.61
CA LYS A 2 18.61 -4.02 -2.88
C LYS A 2 19.09 -2.96 -1.88
N ILE A 3 19.81 -3.36 -0.83
CA ILE A 3 20.32 -2.41 0.18
C ILE A 3 21.27 -1.35 -0.40
N ALA A 4 22.08 -1.73 -1.39
CA ALA A 4 22.99 -0.80 -2.06
C ALA A 4 22.23 0.30 -2.82
N GLU A 5 21.14 -0.07 -3.50
CA GLU A 5 20.26 0.84 -4.23
C GLU A 5 19.53 1.82 -3.29
N PHE A 6 19.04 1.33 -2.14
CA PHE A 6 18.47 2.19 -1.10
C PHE A 6 19.48 3.23 -0.60
N ARG A 7 20.72 2.80 -0.31
CA ARG A 7 21.78 3.70 0.17
C ARG A 7 22.14 4.78 -0.84
N GLU A 8 22.04 4.50 -2.12
CA GLU A 8 22.27 5.51 -3.16
C GLU A 8 21.16 6.57 -3.13
N TYR A 9 19.89 6.15 -3.10
CA TYR A 9 18.76 7.08 -3.00
C TYR A 9 18.78 7.91 -1.71
N ALA A 10 19.30 7.34 -0.61
CA ALA A 10 19.38 8.02 0.69
C ALA A 10 20.36 9.19 0.75
N LYS A 11 21.23 9.37 -0.24
CA LYS A 11 22.13 10.53 -0.30
C LYS A 11 21.39 11.84 -0.59
N SER A 12 20.25 11.78 -1.26
CA SER A 12 19.55 12.97 -1.76
C SER A 12 18.04 13.01 -1.49
N ASN A 13 17.45 11.96 -0.89
CA ASN A 13 16.01 11.86 -0.65
C ASN A 13 15.71 11.61 0.82
N ASN A 14 14.76 12.38 1.38
CA ASN A 14 14.31 12.22 2.76
C ASN A 14 13.29 11.08 2.92
N VAL A 15 12.64 10.65 1.83
CA VAL A 15 11.63 9.59 1.81
C VAL A 15 11.93 8.65 0.65
N ILE A 16 12.08 7.35 0.94
CA ILE A 16 12.47 6.34 -0.03
C ILE A 16 11.54 5.13 0.14
N PRO A 17 10.67 4.81 -0.84
CA PRO A 17 9.76 3.69 -0.72
C PRO A 17 10.50 2.36 -0.88
N VAL A 18 10.43 1.50 0.14
CA VAL A 18 10.89 0.11 0.06
C VAL A 18 9.69 -0.78 -0.21
N PHE A 19 9.64 -1.39 -1.40
CA PHE A 19 8.51 -2.22 -1.80
C PHE A 19 8.95 -3.53 -2.44
N ARG A 20 7.99 -4.47 -2.49
CA ARG A 20 8.04 -5.66 -3.33
C ARG A 20 6.70 -5.83 -4.02
N LYS A 21 6.72 -6.40 -5.23
CA LYS A 21 5.52 -6.82 -5.93
C LYS A 21 5.24 -8.29 -5.64
N LEU A 22 3.99 -8.62 -5.36
CA LEU A 22 3.51 -9.97 -5.10
C LEU A 22 2.36 -10.29 -6.07
N LEU A 23 2.13 -11.57 -6.32
CA LEU A 23 0.94 -12.02 -7.06
C LEU A 23 -0.29 -11.87 -6.14
N GLY A 24 -1.38 -11.34 -6.68
CA GLY A 24 -2.58 -11.00 -5.91
C GLY A 24 -3.89 -11.46 -6.55
N ASP A 25 -3.84 -12.33 -7.55
CA ASP A 25 -4.99 -12.67 -8.41
C ASP A 25 -6.18 -13.28 -7.64
N GLY A 26 -5.93 -13.90 -6.49
CA GLY A 26 -6.95 -14.47 -5.60
C GLY A 26 -7.43 -13.51 -4.49
N GLU A 27 -6.98 -12.26 -4.50
CA GLU A 27 -7.26 -11.30 -3.44
C GLU A 27 -8.14 -10.15 -3.95
N THR A 28 -9.07 -9.71 -3.11
CA THR A 28 -9.74 -8.42 -3.28
C THR A 28 -9.10 -7.40 -2.35
N PRO A 29 -9.16 -6.09 -2.65
CA PRO A 29 -8.64 -5.06 -1.74
C PRO A 29 -9.19 -5.19 -0.31
N LEU A 30 -10.48 -5.48 -0.17
CA LEU A 30 -11.11 -5.71 1.13
C LEU A 30 -10.52 -6.92 1.87
N ASN A 31 -10.23 -8.01 1.17
CA ASN A 31 -9.60 -9.20 1.77
C ASN A 31 -8.16 -8.90 2.24
N ILE A 32 -7.39 -8.16 1.43
CA ILE A 32 -6.04 -7.72 1.82
C ILE A 32 -6.10 -6.81 3.03
N TYR A 33 -7.03 -5.85 3.05
CA TYR A 33 -7.22 -4.95 4.19
C TYR A 33 -7.52 -5.73 5.46
N LYS A 34 -8.46 -6.70 5.44
CA LYS A 34 -8.74 -7.55 6.60
C LYS A 34 -7.51 -8.32 7.09
N LYS A 35 -6.69 -8.85 6.17
CA LYS A 35 -5.47 -9.61 6.49
C LYS A 35 -4.38 -8.74 7.11
N LEU A 36 -4.17 -7.53 6.58
CA LEU A 36 -3.07 -6.65 6.99
C LEU A 36 -3.44 -5.71 8.14
N ALA A 37 -4.59 -5.03 8.04
CA ALA A 37 -4.99 -3.96 8.94
C ALA A 37 -5.78 -4.43 10.17
N LYS A 38 -6.53 -5.54 10.06
CA LYS A 38 -7.33 -6.12 11.14
C LYS A 38 -8.29 -5.14 11.83
N ASN A 39 -8.72 -4.08 11.14
CA ASN A 39 -9.52 -2.98 11.68
C ASN A 39 -8.90 -2.28 12.90
N LEU A 40 -7.58 -2.30 13.04
CA LEU A 40 -6.90 -1.59 14.12
C LEU A 40 -6.93 -0.07 13.88
N PRO A 41 -6.82 0.76 14.93
CA PRO A 41 -6.63 2.20 14.77
C PRO A 41 -5.42 2.54 13.89
N GLY A 42 -5.50 3.63 13.13
CA GLY A 42 -4.44 4.04 12.20
C GLY A 42 -4.39 3.21 10.92
N THR A 43 -5.50 2.56 10.54
CA THR A 43 -5.61 1.80 9.30
C THR A 43 -6.69 2.36 8.38
N PHE A 44 -6.54 2.15 7.07
CA PHE A 44 -7.51 2.61 6.08
C PHE A 44 -7.51 1.72 4.83
N LEU A 45 -8.65 1.73 4.14
CA LEU A 45 -8.83 1.21 2.79
C LEU A 45 -9.48 2.33 1.95
N LEU A 46 -8.82 2.72 0.87
CA LEU A 46 -9.33 3.70 -0.09
C LEU A 46 -9.54 2.99 -1.43
N GLU A 47 -10.77 3.05 -1.94
CA GLU A 47 -11.16 2.54 -3.25
C GLU A 47 -11.85 3.65 -4.02
N SER A 48 -11.62 3.72 -5.34
CA SER A 48 -12.30 4.70 -6.19
C SER A 48 -13.28 3.97 -7.10
N ALA A 49 -14.56 4.33 -6.98
CA ALA A 49 -15.57 3.95 -7.94
C ALA A 49 -15.66 5.04 -9.01
N GLU A 50 -15.51 4.65 -10.27
CA GLU A 50 -15.76 5.57 -11.39
C GLU A 50 -17.26 5.55 -11.75
N HIS A 51 -17.74 6.65 -12.35
CA HIS A 51 -19.11 6.72 -12.85
C HIS A 51 -19.36 5.59 -13.86
N GLY A 52 -20.38 4.76 -13.60
CA GLY A 52 -20.71 3.60 -14.44
C GLY A 52 -20.42 2.23 -13.83
N GLY A 53 -20.02 2.15 -12.55
CA GLY A 53 -19.85 0.88 -11.83
C GLY A 53 -18.53 0.16 -12.12
N VAL A 54 -17.60 0.84 -12.77
CA VAL A 54 -16.24 0.36 -12.99
C VAL A 54 -15.38 0.81 -11.81
N TRP A 55 -14.74 -0.13 -11.12
CA TRP A 55 -13.73 0.19 -10.11
C TRP A 55 -12.46 0.68 -10.79
N SER A 56 -11.81 1.68 -10.19
CA SER A 56 -10.53 2.17 -10.68
C SER A 56 -9.45 1.07 -10.59
N ARG A 57 -8.34 1.28 -11.29
CA ARG A 57 -7.23 0.32 -11.37
C ARG A 57 -6.55 0.04 -10.03
N TYR A 58 -6.66 0.93 -9.04
CA TYR A 58 -5.89 0.87 -7.80
C TYR A 58 -6.75 1.12 -6.57
N SER A 59 -6.51 0.29 -5.54
CA SER A 59 -6.95 0.54 -4.17
C SER A 59 -5.72 0.76 -3.29
N PHE A 60 -5.84 1.60 -2.26
CA PHE A 60 -4.75 1.91 -1.33
C PHE A 60 -5.09 1.43 0.08
N ILE A 61 -4.14 0.77 0.73
CA ILE A 61 -4.30 0.24 2.09
C ILE A 61 -3.21 0.79 2.99
N GLY A 62 -3.59 1.44 4.07
CA GLY A 62 -2.71 1.76 5.19
C GLY A 62 -2.83 0.69 6.25
N ALA A 63 -1.81 -0.15 6.42
CA ALA A 63 -1.84 -1.27 7.37
C ALA A 63 -1.42 -0.89 8.80
N HIS A 64 -0.61 0.15 8.94
CA HIS A 64 -0.10 0.63 10.23
C HIS A 64 0.39 2.09 10.11
N SER A 65 -0.53 3.01 9.84
CA SER A 65 -0.20 4.43 9.68
C SER A 65 -0.03 5.06 11.06
N GLN A 66 1.21 5.24 11.48
CA GLN A 66 1.58 5.92 12.72
C GLN A 66 2.32 7.20 12.38
N THR A 67 2.06 8.25 13.15
CA THR A 67 2.92 9.44 13.20
C THR A 67 3.70 9.42 14.51
N THR A 68 4.95 9.86 14.45
CA THR A 68 5.76 10.17 15.64
C THR A 68 5.56 11.63 16.01
#